data_AF-A0A2H9P1M9-F1
#
_entry.id   AF-A0A2H9P1M9-F1
#
_cell.length_a   1.000
_cell.length_b   1.000
_cell.length_c   1.000
_cell.angle_alpha   90.00
_cell.angle_beta   90.00
_cell.angle_gamma   90.00
#
_symmetry.space_group_name_H-M   'P 1'
#
loop_
_entity.id
_entity.type
_entity.pdbx_description
1 polymer ?
#
loop_
_entity_poly.entity_id
_entity_poly.type
_entity_poly.pdbx_seq_one_letter_code
_entity_poly.pdbx_strand_id
1 'polypeptide(L)'
;FFGDNFLLVIDESHVTLPQLHGMYKGDYSRKKQLVTYGFRLPSAYDNRPLKFEEFEDYLKNTIFVSATPSGYEKKISSQIVEQLVRPTGLLDPSVEIRPTKDQMDNLIQEISKRAAKNERVLVTTLTKRMAEDLAEYLSKKQVRVRYMHSEIEGLQRTELIRQLRLGEFDVLVGINLLREGLDLPEVSLVAILDADKEGFLRNFTSLIQTFGRAARNENGSVIMYADTITKSMFHAIDETKRRKEKQIQYNKEHNITPKTIIKSVPEQVTILDESKLKSIHDIATDIIELEYQMKKYSEELDFERAIECRDRIKRLEKEIKFKDARK
;
A
#
# COMPACT_ATOMS: atom_id res chain seq x y z
N PHE A 1 -7.83 -21.62 -28.96
CA PHE A 1 -7.66 -22.20 -27.61
C PHE A 1 -8.95 -22.11 -26.83
N PHE A 2 -9.48 -20.91 -26.61
CA PHE A 2 -10.88 -20.74 -26.20
C PHE A 2 -11.79 -20.83 -27.43
N GLY A 3 -13.04 -21.27 -27.22
CA GLY A 3 -14.07 -21.19 -28.26
C GLY A 3 -14.57 -19.76 -28.46
N ASP A 4 -15.39 -19.54 -29.47
CA ASP A 4 -15.85 -18.19 -29.86
C ASP A 4 -16.73 -17.50 -28.80
N ASN A 5 -17.37 -18.29 -27.92
CA ASN A 5 -18.29 -17.84 -26.87
C ASN A 5 -17.68 -17.99 -25.48
N PHE A 6 -16.50 -17.42 -25.25
CA PHE A 6 -15.94 -17.34 -23.90
C PHE A 6 -16.41 -16.08 -23.18
N LEU A 7 -16.35 -16.11 -21.85
CA LEU A 7 -16.54 -14.94 -20.99
C LEU A 7 -15.17 -14.47 -20.51
N LEU A 8 -14.88 -13.19 -20.67
CA LEU A 8 -13.69 -12.55 -20.14
C LEU A 8 -14.04 -11.75 -18.90
N VAL A 9 -13.30 -11.96 -17.81
CA VAL A 9 -13.38 -11.10 -16.63
C VAL A 9 -12.03 -10.43 -16.45
N ILE A 10 -12.03 -9.10 -16.45
CA ILE A 10 -10.83 -8.31 -16.24
C ILE A 10 -10.91 -7.71 -14.84
N ASP A 11 -10.18 -8.33 -13.92
CA ASP A 11 -10.03 -7.82 -12.56
C ASP A 11 -9.14 -6.58 -12.51
N GLU A 12 -9.43 -5.69 -11.56
CA GLU A 12 -8.84 -4.37 -11.40
C GLU A 12 -8.63 -3.65 -12.75
N SER A 13 -9.68 -3.59 -13.58
CA SER A 13 -9.62 -3.20 -14.99
C SER A 13 -8.88 -1.88 -15.26
N HIS A 14 -9.03 -0.92 -14.35
CA HIS A 14 -8.38 0.38 -14.39
C HIS A 14 -6.84 0.34 -14.33
N VAL A 15 -6.24 -0.77 -13.87
CA VAL A 15 -4.79 -1.05 -13.92
C VAL A 15 -4.48 -2.04 -15.04
N THR A 16 -5.27 -3.11 -15.16
CA THR A 16 -5.02 -4.21 -16.09
C THR A 16 -5.08 -3.75 -17.56
N LEU A 17 -6.01 -2.87 -17.92
CA LEU A 17 -6.13 -2.38 -19.30
C LEU A 17 -4.93 -1.48 -19.72
N PRO A 18 -4.51 -0.48 -18.93
CA PRO A 18 -3.26 0.24 -19.21
C PRO A 18 -2.04 -0.67 -19.31
N GLN A 19 -1.96 -1.71 -18.48
CA GLN A 19 -0.88 -2.69 -18.55
C GLN A 19 -0.88 -3.42 -19.89
N LEU A 20 -2.02 -3.98 -20.30
CA LEU A 20 -2.18 -4.64 -21.61
C LEU A 20 -1.81 -3.71 -22.76
N HIS A 21 -2.21 -2.44 -22.70
CA HIS A 21 -1.86 -1.44 -23.71
C HIS A 21 -0.34 -1.18 -23.79
N GLY A 22 0.38 -1.28 -22.66
CA GLY A 22 1.82 -1.07 -22.58
C GLY A 22 2.67 -2.25 -23.08
N MET A 23 2.14 -3.47 -23.06
CA MET A 23 2.91 -4.70 -23.31
C MET A 23 3.61 -4.70 -24.68
N TYR A 24 2.88 -4.40 -25.75
CA TYR A 24 3.44 -4.36 -27.10
C TYR A 24 4.54 -3.31 -27.25
N LYS A 25 4.29 -2.08 -26.77
CA LYS A 25 5.23 -0.96 -26.90
C LYS A 25 6.53 -1.24 -26.12
N GLY A 26 6.42 -1.85 -24.93
CA GLY A 26 7.57 -2.27 -24.13
C GLY A 26 8.41 -3.34 -24.82
N ASP A 27 7.76 -4.41 -25.32
CA ASP A 27 8.47 -5.49 -26.02
C ASP A 27 9.14 -5.00 -27.31
N TYR A 28 8.43 -4.19 -28.11
CA TYR A 28 8.96 -3.61 -29.34
C TYR A 28 10.21 -2.75 -29.08
N SER A 29 10.17 -1.86 -28.08
CA SER A 29 11.30 -0.99 -27.73
C SER A 29 12.54 -1.80 -27.35
N ARG A 30 12.36 -2.85 -26.53
CA ARG A 30 13.44 -3.77 -26.12
C ARG A 30 14.03 -4.50 -27.32
N LYS A 31 13.20 -5.08 -28.19
CA LYS A 31 13.65 -5.80 -29.38
C LYS A 31 14.30 -4.90 -30.42
N LYS A 32 13.84 -3.65 -30.53
CA LYS A 32 14.43 -2.68 -31.45
C LYS A 32 15.92 -2.54 -31.20
N GLN A 33 16.34 -2.40 -29.95
CA GLN A 33 17.75 -2.34 -29.60
C GLN A 33 18.50 -3.63 -29.98
N LEU A 34 17.94 -4.81 -29.68
CA LEU A 34 18.56 -6.09 -30.02
C LEU A 34 18.76 -6.28 -31.53
N VAL A 35 17.79 -5.85 -32.34
CA VAL A 35 17.87 -5.93 -33.81
C VAL A 35 18.86 -4.89 -34.34
N THR A 36 18.82 -3.65 -33.85
CA THR A 36 19.74 -2.57 -34.26
C THR A 36 21.20 -2.94 -34.02
N TYR A 37 21.51 -3.61 -32.91
CA TYR A 37 22.87 -4.04 -32.58
C TYR A 37 23.21 -5.46 -33.07
N GLY A 38 22.37 -6.08 -33.92
CA GLY A 38 22.68 -7.35 -34.57
C GLY A 38 22.58 -8.60 -33.69
N PHE A 39 22.00 -8.50 -32.49
CA PHE A 39 21.77 -9.66 -31.61
C PHE A 39 20.59 -10.53 -32.05
N ARG A 40 19.66 -9.98 -32.83
CA ARG A 40 18.46 -10.68 -33.33
C ARG A 40 18.14 -10.27 -34.76
N LEU A 41 17.56 -11.20 -35.53
CA LEU A 41 17.01 -10.93 -36.85
C LEU A 41 15.72 -10.08 -36.76
N PRO A 42 15.33 -9.34 -37.81
CA PRO A 42 14.08 -8.57 -37.84
C PRO A 42 12.82 -9.40 -37.60
N SER A 43 12.79 -10.69 -37.96
CA SER A 43 11.67 -11.59 -37.67
C SER A 43 11.37 -11.75 -36.17
N ALA A 44 12.29 -11.38 -35.28
CA ALA A 44 12.04 -11.36 -33.84
C ALA A 44 10.91 -10.40 -33.42
N TYR A 45 10.60 -9.38 -34.24
CA TYR A 45 9.47 -8.48 -33.97
C TYR A 45 8.12 -9.19 -34.00
N ASP A 46 7.99 -10.28 -34.77
CA ASP A 46 6.72 -11.01 -34.93
C ASP A 46 6.38 -11.88 -33.71
N ASN A 47 7.38 -12.26 -32.90
CA ASN A 47 7.18 -13.01 -31.65
C ASN A 47 6.79 -12.10 -30.48
N ARG A 48 5.63 -11.45 -30.55
CA ARG A 48 5.24 -10.34 -29.66
C ARG A 48 3.92 -10.60 -28.95
N PRO A 49 3.61 -9.85 -27.87
CA PRO A 49 2.24 -9.76 -27.39
C PRO A 49 1.33 -9.07 -28.42
N LEU A 50 0.02 -9.22 -28.22
CA LEU A 50 -0.99 -8.50 -28.98
C LEU A 50 -0.84 -6.99 -28.79
N LYS A 51 -1.13 -6.24 -29.84
CA LYS A 51 -1.44 -4.82 -29.74
C LYS A 51 -2.80 -4.65 -29.06
N PHE A 52 -3.05 -3.48 -28.50
CA PHE A 52 -4.32 -3.25 -27.81
C PHE A 52 -5.50 -3.35 -28.77
N GLU A 53 -5.35 -2.82 -29.99
CA GLU A 53 -6.37 -2.85 -31.03
C GLU A 53 -6.70 -4.29 -31.45
N GLU A 54 -5.70 -5.18 -31.44
CA GLU A 54 -5.90 -6.62 -31.70
C GLU A 54 -6.59 -7.31 -30.51
N PHE A 55 -6.36 -6.83 -29.28
CA PHE A 55 -7.01 -7.34 -28.08
C PHE A 55 -8.48 -6.91 -28.00
N GLU A 56 -8.82 -5.72 -28.50
CA GLU A 56 -10.20 -5.20 -28.50
C GLU A 56 -11.19 -6.12 -29.24
N ASP A 57 -10.74 -6.83 -30.29
CA ASP A 57 -11.56 -7.80 -31.02
C ASP A 57 -12.05 -8.98 -30.15
N TYR A 58 -11.37 -9.23 -29.02
CA TYR A 58 -11.73 -10.25 -28.04
C TYR A 58 -12.66 -9.72 -26.94
N LEU A 59 -12.88 -8.41 -26.84
CA LEU A 59 -13.72 -7.77 -25.81
C LEU A 59 -15.23 -7.86 -26.12
N LYS A 60 -15.73 -9.04 -26.50
CA LYS A 60 -17.14 -9.25 -26.86
C LYS A 60 -18.03 -9.46 -25.63
N ASN A 61 -17.75 -10.53 -24.88
CA ASN A 61 -18.44 -10.86 -23.63
C ASN A 61 -17.47 -10.60 -22.48
N THR A 62 -17.37 -9.34 -22.05
CA THR A 62 -16.39 -8.92 -21.04
C THR A 62 -17.05 -8.26 -19.85
N ILE A 63 -16.63 -8.66 -18.65
CA ILE A 63 -16.95 -8.00 -17.39
C ILE A 63 -15.69 -7.28 -16.90
N PHE A 64 -15.77 -5.96 -16.80
CA PHE A 64 -14.73 -5.14 -16.14
C PHE A 64 -15.05 -5.03 -14.65
N VAL A 65 -14.12 -5.47 -13.80
CA VAL A 65 -14.27 -5.38 -12.35
C VAL A 65 -13.31 -4.31 -11.83
N SER A 66 -13.86 -3.24 -11.25
CA SER A 66 -13.07 -2.21 -10.60
C SER A 66 -13.95 -1.35 -9.68
N ALA A 67 -13.40 -0.93 -8.54
CA ALA A 67 -14.03 0.09 -7.69
C ALA A 67 -13.98 1.51 -8.31
N THR A 68 -13.08 1.71 -9.29
CA THR A 68 -12.76 2.98 -9.94
C THR A 68 -12.55 2.80 -11.45
N PRO A 69 -13.57 2.37 -12.21
CA PRO A 69 -13.43 2.13 -13.65
C PRO A 69 -13.00 3.42 -14.36
N SER A 70 -12.04 3.31 -15.29
CA SER A 70 -11.56 4.45 -16.07
C SER A 70 -12.54 4.82 -17.19
N GLY A 71 -12.21 5.90 -17.92
CA GLY A 71 -13.08 6.42 -18.99
C GLY A 71 -13.29 5.43 -20.14
N TYR A 72 -12.31 4.57 -20.42
CA TYR A 72 -12.41 3.56 -21.47
C TYR A 72 -13.50 2.55 -21.14
N GLU A 73 -13.44 1.93 -19.96
CA GLU A 73 -14.41 0.92 -19.51
C GLU A 73 -15.82 1.49 -19.49
N LYS A 74 -15.99 2.70 -18.95
CA LYS A 74 -17.29 3.38 -18.89
C LYS A 74 -17.87 3.65 -20.29
N LYS A 75 -17.02 3.96 -21.27
CA LYS A 75 -17.45 4.30 -22.64
C LYS A 75 -17.91 3.07 -23.41
N ILE A 76 -17.22 1.94 -23.27
CA ILE A 76 -17.52 0.72 -24.04
C ILE A 76 -18.57 -0.17 -23.36
N SER A 77 -18.76 -0.03 -22.05
CA SER A 77 -19.73 -0.82 -21.31
C SER A 77 -21.16 -0.43 -21.68
N SER A 78 -21.98 -1.43 -22.02
CA SER A 78 -23.42 -1.23 -22.25
C SER A 78 -24.19 -0.91 -20.97
N GLN A 79 -23.72 -1.42 -19.83
CA GLN A 79 -24.32 -1.23 -18.53
C GLN A 79 -23.24 -1.15 -17.45
N ILE A 80 -23.42 -0.24 -16.50
CA ILE A 80 -22.61 -0.17 -15.28
C ILE A 80 -23.43 -0.77 -14.16
N VAL A 81 -22.94 -1.86 -13.57
CA VAL A 81 -23.54 -2.50 -12.40
C VAL A 81 -22.80 -2.04 -11.15
N GLU A 82 -23.53 -1.45 -10.21
CA GLU A 82 -22.97 -0.93 -8.97
C GLU A 82 -23.20 -1.93 -7.83
N GLN A 83 -22.11 -2.36 -7.18
CA GLN A 83 -22.13 -3.24 -6.00
C GLN A 83 -21.39 -2.56 -4.85
N LEU A 84 -22.15 -1.96 -3.92
CA LEU A 84 -21.60 -1.17 -2.80
C LEU A 84 -21.74 -1.84 -1.43
N VAL A 85 -22.76 -2.67 -1.26
CA VAL A 85 -23.09 -3.29 0.03
C VAL A 85 -22.12 -4.43 0.29
N ARG A 86 -21.49 -4.40 1.47
CA ARG A 86 -20.62 -5.48 1.95
C ARG A 86 -21.45 -6.51 2.72
N PRO A 87 -21.18 -7.82 2.61
CA PRO A 87 -21.91 -8.85 3.35
C PRO A 87 -21.93 -8.64 4.87
N THR A 88 -20.89 -8.01 5.44
CA THR A 88 -20.78 -7.73 6.87
C THR A 88 -21.37 -6.39 7.30
N GLY A 89 -21.99 -5.64 6.38
CA GLY A 89 -22.52 -4.31 6.64
C GLY A 89 -21.44 -3.24 6.87
N LEU A 90 -20.16 -3.53 6.66
CA LEU A 90 -19.10 -2.54 6.80
C LEU A 90 -19.31 -1.34 5.88
N LEU A 91 -19.10 -0.16 6.44
CA LEU A 91 -19.33 1.11 5.77
C LEU A 91 -18.05 1.64 5.14
N ASP A 92 -18.19 2.49 4.11
CA ASP A 92 -17.11 3.35 3.64
C ASP A 92 -16.69 4.32 4.77
N PRO A 93 -15.39 4.63 4.87
CA PRO A 93 -14.84 5.35 6.00
C PRO A 93 -15.30 6.80 6.04
N SER A 94 -15.26 7.39 7.24
CA SER A 94 -15.40 8.85 7.39
C SER A 94 -14.15 9.55 6.88
N VAL A 95 -14.28 10.61 6.07
CA VAL A 95 -13.13 11.38 5.57
C VAL A 95 -13.14 12.78 6.19
N GLU A 96 -12.03 13.17 6.79
CA GLU A 96 -11.82 14.49 7.40
C GLU A 96 -10.63 15.19 6.71
N ILE A 97 -10.76 16.50 6.45
CA ILE A 97 -9.66 17.32 5.95
C ILE A 97 -9.12 18.15 7.13
N ARG A 98 -7.80 18.10 7.34
CA ARG A 98 -7.10 18.91 8.36
C ARG A 98 -6.02 19.78 7.69
N PRO A 99 -5.75 20.99 8.22
CA PRO A 99 -4.67 21.84 7.72
C PRO A 99 -3.31 21.16 7.80
N THR A 100 -2.34 21.59 6.97
CA THR A 100 -0.96 21.09 7.05
C THR A 100 -0.23 21.65 8.28
N LYS A 101 -0.71 22.77 8.84
CA LYS A 101 -0.17 23.34 10.08
C LYS A 101 -0.33 22.35 11.23
N ASP A 102 0.75 22.11 11.95
CA ASP A 102 0.83 21.18 13.09
C ASP A 102 0.39 19.73 12.75
N GLN A 103 0.44 19.35 11.46
CA GLN A 103 -0.01 18.04 10.99
C GLN A 103 0.73 16.86 11.64
N MET A 104 2.01 17.03 11.97
CA MET A 104 2.84 15.98 12.58
C MET A 104 2.40 15.67 14.01
N ASP A 105 2.16 16.71 14.83
CA ASP A 105 1.69 16.53 16.19
C ASP A 105 0.27 15.95 16.21
N ASN A 106 -0.59 16.41 15.29
CA ASN A 106 -1.92 15.86 15.10
C ASN A 106 -1.88 14.37 14.70
N LEU A 107 -1.00 14.00 13.76
CA LEU A 107 -0.83 12.62 13.31
C LEU A 107 -0.36 11.71 14.45
N ILE A 108 0.62 12.15 15.25
CA ILE A 108 1.10 11.40 16.42
C ILE A 108 -0.03 11.17 17.42
N GLN A 109 -0.84 12.19 17.72
CA GLN A 109 -1.98 12.05 18.62
C GLN A 109 -2.99 11.03 18.09
N GLU A 110 -3.32 11.07 16.80
CA GLU A 110 -4.24 10.10 16.20
C GLU A 110 -3.68 8.68 16.20
N ILE A 111 -2.38 8.52 15.91
CA ILE A 111 -1.68 7.24 16.02
C ILE A 111 -1.77 6.70 17.45
N SER A 112 -1.45 7.51 18.46
CA SER A 112 -1.50 7.09 19.87
C SER A 112 -2.91 6.66 20.30
N LYS A 113 -3.95 7.37 19.83
CA LYS A 113 -5.35 6.96 20.07
C LYS A 113 -5.68 5.60 19.45
N ARG A 114 -5.13 5.28 18.26
CA ARG A 114 -5.35 3.98 17.59
C ARG A 114 -4.54 2.86 18.24
N ALA A 115 -3.28 3.12 18.58
CA ALA A 115 -2.43 2.18 19.31
C ALA A 115 -3.05 1.77 20.66
N ALA A 116 -3.64 2.73 21.40
CA ALA A 116 -4.36 2.44 22.65
C ALA A 116 -5.57 1.51 22.49
N LYS A 117 -6.14 1.41 21.28
CA LYS A 117 -7.24 0.50 20.92
C LYS A 117 -6.76 -0.78 20.24
N ASN A 118 -5.45 -1.01 20.16
CA ASN A 118 -4.84 -2.09 19.38
C ASN A 118 -5.26 -2.08 17.90
N GLU A 119 -5.47 -0.89 17.33
CA GLU A 119 -5.75 -0.68 15.91
C GLU A 119 -4.47 -0.19 15.18
N ARG A 120 -4.45 -0.30 13.85
CA ARG A 120 -3.30 0.04 13.01
C ARG A 120 -3.55 1.28 12.16
N VAL A 121 -2.46 1.94 11.80
CA VAL A 121 -2.48 3.16 10.98
C VAL A 121 -1.64 2.99 9.72
N LEU A 122 -2.22 3.38 8.59
CA LEU A 122 -1.49 3.53 7.33
C LEU A 122 -1.26 5.01 7.06
N VAL A 123 -0.04 5.38 6.69
CA VAL A 123 0.29 6.77 6.32
C VAL A 123 0.85 6.78 4.91
N THR A 124 0.22 7.55 4.02
CA THR A 124 0.70 7.72 2.64
C THR A 124 1.40 9.04 2.45
N THR A 125 2.64 9.01 1.95
CA THR A 125 3.44 10.18 1.56
C THR A 125 3.58 10.26 0.03
N LEU A 126 4.31 11.26 -0.49
CA LEU A 126 4.52 11.43 -1.93
C LEU A 126 5.85 10.86 -2.44
N THR A 127 6.88 10.84 -1.58
CA THR A 127 8.23 10.45 -1.97
C THR A 127 8.83 9.45 -0.99
N LYS A 128 9.80 8.66 -1.49
CA LYS A 128 10.55 7.70 -0.67
C LYS A 128 11.24 8.38 0.51
N ARG A 129 11.90 9.51 0.22
CA ARG A 129 12.58 10.32 1.23
C ARG A 129 11.62 10.79 2.33
N MET A 130 10.43 11.28 1.97
CA MET A 130 9.43 11.68 2.96
C MET A 130 8.94 10.51 3.80
N ALA A 131 8.77 9.31 3.21
CA ALA A 131 8.40 8.13 3.97
C ALA A 131 9.48 7.74 4.99
N GLU A 132 10.75 7.78 4.59
CA GLU A 132 11.91 7.50 5.44
C GLU A 132 12.07 8.54 6.56
N ASP A 133 12.04 9.83 6.21
CA ASP A 133 12.16 10.94 7.15
C ASP A 133 10.98 10.95 8.15
N LEU A 134 9.76 10.63 7.69
CA LEU A 134 8.60 10.51 8.58
C LEU A 134 8.72 9.33 9.54
N ALA A 135 9.16 8.17 9.05
CA ALA A 135 9.38 7.01 9.91
C ALA A 135 10.47 7.28 10.97
N GLU A 136 11.55 7.97 10.59
CA GLU A 136 12.59 8.43 11.51
C GLU A 136 12.05 9.39 12.56
N TYR A 137 11.24 10.37 12.14
CA TYR A 137 10.61 11.33 13.04
C TYR A 137 9.67 10.66 14.04
N LEU A 138 8.79 9.76 13.57
CA LEU A 138 7.84 9.02 14.39
C LEU A 138 8.56 8.10 15.39
N SER A 139 9.61 7.41 14.95
CA SER A 139 10.45 6.55 15.82
C SER A 139 11.12 7.35 16.94
N LYS A 140 11.68 8.55 16.66
CA LYS A 140 12.21 9.46 17.69
C LYS A 140 11.17 9.92 18.71
N LYS A 141 9.90 9.92 18.32
CA LYS A 141 8.74 10.19 19.19
C LYS A 141 8.18 8.91 19.84
N GLN A 142 8.94 7.82 19.83
CA GLN A 142 8.61 6.53 20.43
C GLN A 142 7.38 5.85 19.82
N VAL A 143 7.04 6.17 18.57
CA VAL A 143 5.99 5.47 17.82
C VAL A 143 6.60 4.22 17.17
N ARG A 144 5.94 3.06 17.34
CA ARG A 144 6.34 1.81 16.67
C ARG A 144 5.97 1.87 15.19
N VAL A 145 6.95 2.18 14.35
CA VAL A 145 6.75 2.48 12.93
C VAL A 145 7.67 1.67 12.03
N ARG A 146 7.16 1.31 10.85
CA ARG A 146 7.96 0.79 9.73
C ARG A 146 7.61 1.57 8.46
N TYR A 147 8.50 1.56 7.48
CA TYR A 147 8.24 2.17 6.19
C TYR A 147 8.33 1.16 5.04
N MET A 148 7.59 1.41 3.96
CA MET A 148 7.58 0.61 2.76
C MET A 148 7.70 1.47 1.49
N HIS A 149 8.69 1.16 0.64
CA HIS A 149 8.86 1.76 -0.69
C HIS A 149 8.99 0.70 -1.79
N SER A 150 9.10 1.15 -3.04
CA SER A 150 9.00 0.33 -4.25
C SER A 150 10.15 -0.66 -4.49
N GLU A 151 11.25 -0.59 -3.74
CA GLU A 151 12.40 -1.50 -3.90
C GLU A 151 12.32 -2.71 -2.96
N ILE A 152 11.31 -2.76 -2.08
CA ILE A 152 11.08 -3.90 -1.19
C ILE A 152 10.53 -5.05 -2.01
N GLU A 153 11.19 -6.21 -1.90
CA GLU A 153 10.82 -7.42 -2.62
C GLU A 153 9.45 -7.97 -2.17
N GLY A 154 8.80 -8.75 -3.03
CA GLY A 154 7.44 -9.26 -2.79
C GLY A 154 7.30 -10.04 -1.48
N LEU A 155 8.26 -10.92 -1.16
CA LEU A 155 8.26 -11.68 0.09
C LEU A 155 8.41 -10.78 1.33
N GLN A 156 9.30 -9.79 1.25
CA GLN A 156 9.54 -8.85 2.35
C GLN A 156 8.31 -8.00 2.65
N ARG A 157 7.58 -7.60 1.60
CA ARG A 157 6.31 -6.88 1.72
C ARG A 157 5.26 -7.71 2.45
N THR A 158 5.07 -8.97 2.09
CA THR A 158 4.09 -9.85 2.73
C THR A 158 4.38 -9.99 4.23
N GLU A 159 5.65 -10.11 4.59
CA GLU A 159 6.06 -10.23 5.99
C GLU A 159 5.85 -8.92 6.77
N LEU A 160 6.16 -7.75 6.21
CA LEU A 160 5.82 -6.46 6.84
C LEU A 160 4.32 -6.31 7.14
N ILE A 161 3.48 -6.74 6.21
CA ILE A 161 2.03 -6.74 6.37
C ILE A 161 1.64 -7.69 7.50
N ARG A 162 2.24 -8.88 7.56
CA ARG A 162 2.03 -9.85 8.65
C ARG A 162 2.39 -9.26 10.02
N GLN A 163 3.57 -8.66 10.15
CA GLN A 163 4.05 -8.01 11.37
C GLN A 163 3.14 -6.86 11.83
N LEU A 164 2.62 -6.05 10.89
CA LEU A 164 1.62 -5.01 11.19
C LEU A 164 0.35 -5.63 11.78
N ARG A 165 -0.15 -6.73 11.20
CA ARG A 165 -1.34 -7.44 11.71
C ARG A 165 -1.11 -8.03 13.10
N LEU A 166 0.08 -8.59 13.34
CA LEU A 166 0.48 -9.10 14.66
C LEU A 166 0.63 -8.00 15.72
N GLY A 167 0.79 -6.75 15.31
CA GLY A 167 1.00 -5.64 16.24
C GLY A 167 2.42 -5.53 16.75
N GLU A 168 3.40 -6.06 16.01
CA GLU A 168 4.82 -5.78 16.26
C GLU A 168 5.12 -4.28 16.11
N PHE A 169 4.37 -3.61 15.24
CA PHE A 169 4.34 -2.16 15.11
C PHE A 169 2.92 -1.66 14.80
N ASP A 170 2.67 -0.36 15.03
CA ASP A 170 1.33 0.24 14.92
C ASP A 170 1.12 0.99 13.60
N VAL A 171 2.21 1.48 12.99
CA VAL A 171 2.16 2.41 11.86
C VAL A 171 3.00 1.93 10.69
N LEU A 172 2.38 1.87 9.51
CA LEU A 172 3.08 1.64 8.25
C LEU A 172 3.06 2.92 7.38
N VAL A 173 4.24 3.48 7.12
CA VAL A 173 4.41 4.63 6.23
C VAL A 173 4.78 4.15 4.83
N GLY A 174 4.18 4.68 3.78
CA GLY A 174 4.60 4.37 2.41
C GLY A 174 4.12 5.35 1.37
N ILE A 175 4.57 5.19 0.13
CA ILE A 175 4.19 6.08 -0.97
C ILE A 175 2.89 5.57 -1.60
N ASN A 176 2.96 4.34 -2.09
CA ASN A 176 1.87 3.66 -2.75
C ASN A 176 1.53 2.36 -2.00
N LEU A 177 0.71 2.54 -0.96
CA LEU A 177 0.10 1.44 -0.22
C LEU A 177 -1.09 0.81 -0.99
N LEU A 178 -1.29 1.17 -2.27
CA LEU A 178 -2.46 0.78 -3.06
C LEU A 178 -2.32 -0.55 -3.79
N ARG A 179 -1.16 -1.24 -3.75
CA ARG A 179 -1.07 -2.52 -4.46
C ARG A 179 -2.00 -3.56 -3.85
N GLU A 180 -2.53 -4.40 -4.73
CA GLU A 180 -3.40 -5.54 -4.47
C GLU A 180 -2.95 -6.37 -3.26
N GLY A 181 -3.92 -6.96 -2.56
CA GLY A 181 -3.65 -7.91 -1.47
C GLY A 181 -3.47 -7.33 -0.06
N LEU A 182 -3.50 -6.01 0.10
CA LEU A 182 -3.56 -5.37 1.44
C LEU A 182 -4.99 -5.39 2.00
N ASP A 183 -5.42 -6.54 2.49
CA ASP A 183 -6.66 -6.68 3.25
C ASP A 183 -6.35 -6.74 4.75
N LEU A 184 -6.52 -5.60 5.42
CA LEU A 184 -6.08 -5.35 6.79
C LEU A 184 -7.28 -4.90 7.65
N PRO A 185 -8.05 -5.83 8.23
CA PRO A 185 -9.16 -5.50 9.13
C PRO A 185 -8.71 -4.73 10.38
N GLU A 186 -7.44 -4.84 10.76
CA GLU A 186 -6.85 -4.18 11.92
C GLU A 186 -6.60 -2.67 11.69
N VAL A 187 -6.61 -2.21 10.43
CA VAL A 187 -6.41 -0.80 10.09
C VAL A 187 -7.70 -0.01 10.27
N SER A 188 -7.70 0.94 11.22
CA SER A 188 -8.83 1.85 11.45
C SER A 188 -8.57 3.28 11.00
N LEU A 189 -7.32 3.65 10.69
CA LEU A 189 -6.96 4.99 10.23
C LEU A 189 -6.05 4.93 9.00
N VAL A 190 -6.41 5.70 7.98
CA VAL A 190 -5.54 6.03 6.86
C VAL A 190 -5.27 7.54 6.85
N ALA A 191 -4.00 7.93 6.99
CA ALA A 191 -3.58 9.32 6.93
C ALA A 191 -2.90 9.61 5.59
N ILE A 192 -3.36 10.65 4.89
CA ILE A 192 -2.82 11.08 3.60
C ILE A 192 -2.13 12.42 3.79
N LEU A 193 -0.80 12.42 3.77
CA LEU A 193 -0.01 13.65 3.76
C LEU A 193 0.00 14.28 2.37
N ASP A 194 0.08 15.61 2.35
CA ASP A 194 0.13 16.42 1.12
C ASP A 194 -0.99 16.05 0.15
N ALA A 195 -2.21 15.97 0.68
CA ALA A 195 -3.35 15.45 -0.05
C ALA A 195 -3.81 16.38 -1.20
N ASP A 196 -3.42 17.65 -1.15
CA ASP A 196 -3.71 18.66 -2.18
C ASP A 196 -2.66 18.75 -3.29
N LYS A 197 -1.59 17.96 -3.22
CA LYS A 197 -0.60 17.87 -4.30
C LYS A 197 -1.10 16.92 -5.39
N GLU A 198 -1.79 17.48 -6.37
CA GLU A 198 -2.30 16.70 -7.50
C GLU A 198 -1.19 15.96 -8.25
N GLY A 199 -1.54 14.81 -8.79
CA GLY A 199 -0.62 13.91 -9.47
C GLY A 199 -1.16 12.48 -9.44
N PHE A 200 -0.36 11.53 -9.89
CA PHE A 200 -0.77 10.12 -9.96
C PHE A 200 -1.25 9.57 -8.60
N LEU A 201 -0.56 9.91 -7.51
CA LEU A 201 -0.86 9.40 -6.16
C LEU A 201 -2.03 10.10 -5.45
N ARG A 202 -2.54 11.21 -6.01
CA ARG A 202 -3.59 12.06 -5.41
C ARG A 202 -4.71 12.41 -6.39
N ASN A 203 -4.83 11.65 -7.48
CA ASN A 203 -5.98 11.74 -8.36
C ASN A 203 -7.20 11.05 -7.73
N PHE A 204 -8.37 11.25 -8.32
CA PHE A 204 -9.64 10.65 -7.88
C PHE A 204 -9.53 9.13 -7.62
N THR A 205 -8.97 8.38 -8.56
CA THR A 205 -8.83 6.92 -8.50
C THR A 205 -7.96 6.49 -7.30
N SER A 206 -6.77 7.06 -7.17
CA SER A 206 -5.82 6.76 -6.09
C SER A 206 -6.39 7.11 -4.73
N LEU A 207 -7.13 8.22 -4.61
CA LEU A 207 -7.78 8.61 -3.36
C LEU A 207 -8.87 7.60 -2.94
N ILE A 208 -9.77 7.23 -3.85
CA ILE A 208 -10.81 6.23 -3.57
C ILE A 208 -10.20 4.89 -3.13
N GLN A 209 -9.15 4.44 -3.81
CA GLN A 209 -8.44 3.21 -3.42
C GLN A 209 -7.77 3.33 -2.04
N THR A 210 -7.21 4.50 -1.73
CA THR A 210 -6.56 4.76 -0.45
C THR A 210 -7.59 4.75 0.68
N PHE A 211 -8.75 5.38 0.46
CA PHE A 211 -9.87 5.36 1.41
C PHE A 211 -10.38 3.94 1.64
N GLY A 212 -10.46 3.12 0.58
CA GLY A 212 -10.87 1.72 0.65
C GLY A 212 -10.07 0.87 1.64
N ARG A 213 -8.83 1.26 1.97
CA ARG A 213 -8.00 0.56 2.98
C ARG A 213 -8.54 0.70 4.41
N ALA A 214 -9.26 1.77 4.71
CA ALA A 214 -9.95 1.94 6.00
C ALA A 214 -11.33 1.26 6.04
N ALA A 215 -11.90 0.85 4.90
CA ALA A 215 -13.26 0.31 4.81
C ALA A 215 -13.40 -1.16 5.28
N ARG A 216 -12.32 -1.75 5.82
CA ARG A 216 -12.30 -3.12 6.35
C ARG A 216 -12.52 -3.18 7.86
N ASN A 217 -12.56 -2.02 8.51
CA ASN A 217 -12.74 -1.86 9.95
C ASN A 217 -13.98 -1.01 10.23
N GLU A 218 -14.77 -1.39 11.24
CA GLU A 218 -15.97 -0.65 11.64
C GLU A 218 -15.70 0.79 12.09
N ASN A 219 -14.51 1.05 12.65
CA ASN A 219 -14.03 2.36 13.07
C ASN A 219 -13.20 3.05 11.97
N GLY A 220 -13.28 2.57 10.73
CA GLY A 220 -12.53 3.09 9.60
C GLY A 220 -12.69 4.59 9.38
N SER A 221 -11.59 5.32 9.43
CA SER A 221 -11.53 6.75 9.14
C SER A 221 -10.33 7.11 8.27
N VAL A 222 -10.46 8.22 7.55
CA VAL A 222 -9.40 8.80 6.73
C VAL A 222 -9.16 10.25 7.15
N ILE A 223 -7.91 10.63 7.29
CA ILE A 223 -7.50 12.02 7.49
C ILE A 223 -6.68 12.47 6.29
N MET A 224 -7.07 13.57 5.67
CA MET A 224 -6.35 14.21 4.56
C MET A 224 -5.73 15.50 5.08
N TYR A 225 -4.41 15.59 5.08
CA TYR A 225 -3.70 16.82 5.42
C TYR A 225 -3.50 17.65 4.15
N ALA A 226 -4.15 18.82 4.09
CA ALA A 226 -4.19 19.69 2.94
C ALA A 226 -4.59 21.11 3.33
N ASP A 227 -4.07 22.10 2.60
CA ASP A 227 -4.46 23.51 2.81
C ASP A 227 -5.53 23.95 1.79
N THR A 228 -5.64 23.22 0.68
CA THR A 228 -6.63 23.48 -0.37
C THR A 228 -7.42 22.21 -0.72
N ILE A 229 -8.67 22.37 -1.14
CA ILE A 229 -9.49 21.25 -1.62
C ILE A 229 -9.40 21.20 -3.15
N THR A 230 -8.71 20.19 -3.68
CA THR A 230 -8.61 19.98 -5.13
C THR A 230 -9.88 19.35 -5.69
N LYS A 231 -10.04 19.38 -7.02
CA LYS A 231 -11.17 18.69 -7.69
C LYS A 231 -11.14 17.19 -7.41
N SER A 232 -9.95 16.58 -7.45
CA SER A 232 -9.75 15.16 -7.16
C SER A 232 -10.21 14.80 -5.75
N MET A 233 -9.86 15.63 -4.74
CA MET A 233 -10.29 15.45 -3.35
C MET A 233 -11.80 15.57 -3.22
N PHE A 234 -12.38 16.65 -3.77
CA PHE A 234 -13.82 16.90 -3.70
C PHE A 234 -14.62 15.72 -4.25
N HIS A 235 -14.31 15.27 -5.47
CA HIS A 235 -15.00 14.15 -6.08
C HIS A 235 -14.82 12.84 -5.31
N ALA A 236 -13.62 12.58 -4.77
CA ALA A 236 -13.37 11.36 -4.00
C ALA A 236 -14.16 11.34 -2.67
N ILE A 237 -14.23 12.49 -1.98
CA ILE A 237 -15.00 12.63 -0.73
C ILE A 237 -16.49 12.49 -1.00
N ASP A 238 -17.01 13.16 -2.03
CA ASP A 238 -18.43 13.12 -2.40
C ASP A 238 -18.88 11.71 -2.77
N GLU A 239 -18.08 11.00 -3.58
CA GLU A 239 -18.36 9.61 -3.94
C GLU A 239 -18.33 8.68 -2.74
N THR A 240 -17.37 8.86 -1.82
CA THR A 240 -17.28 8.06 -0.57
C THR A 240 -18.49 8.31 0.32
N LYS A 241 -18.93 9.56 0.43
CA LYS A 241 -20.13 9.93 1.19
C LYS A 241 -21.39 9.32 0.57
N ARG A 242 -21.57 9.41 -0.74
CA ARG A 242 -22.69 8.80 -1.48
C ARG A 242 -22.76 7.28 -1.25
N ARG A 243 -21.61 6.59 -1.32
CA ARG A 243 -21.52 5.14 -1.05
C ARG A 243 -21.91 4.82 0.39
N LYS A 244 -21.36 5.56 1.34
CA LYS A 244 -21.64 5.39 2.78
C LYS A 244 -23.13 5.58 3.10
N GLU A 245 -23.78 6.60 2.55
CA GLU A 245 -25.21 6.85 2.76
C GLU A 245 -26.09 5.69 2.27
N LYS A 246 -25.80 5.17 1.07
CA LYS A 246 -26.50 3.98 0.54
C LYS A 246 -26.30 2.75 1.42
N GLN A 247 -25.08 2.52 1.91
CA GLN A 247 -24.76 1.40 2.81
C GLN A 247 -25.48 1.53 4.16
N ILE A 248 -25.53 2.74 4.73
CA ILE A 248 -26.27 3.01 5.98
C ILE A 248 -27.76 2.74 5.78
N GLN A 249 -28.34 3.22 4.68
CA GLN A 249 -29.75 3.00 4.38
C GLN A 249 -30.06 1.51 4.25
N TYR A 250 -29.27 0.78 3.47
CA TYR A 250 -29.41 -0.66 3.31
C TYR A 250 -29.31 -1.41 4.64
N ASN A 251 -28.31 -1.07 5.47
CA ASN A 251 -28.11 -1.70 6.78
C ASN A 251 -29.30 -1.44 7.72
N LYS A 252 -29.89 -0.23 7.70
CA LYS A 252 -31.08 0.10 8.49
C LYS A 252 -32.30 -0.68 8.04
N GLU A 253 -32.54 -0.77 6.72
CA GLU A 253 -33.66 -1.51 6.15
C GLU A 253 -33.59 -3.01 6.46
N HIS A 254 -32.38 -3.56 6.51
CA HIS A 254 -32.13 -5.00 6.68
C HIS A 254 -31.66 -5.38 8.09
N ASN A 255 -31.66 -4.46 9.05
CA ASN A 255 -31.20 -4.66 10.43
C ASN A 255 -29.77 -5.26 10.54
N ILE A 256 -28.85 -4.81 9.69
CA ILE A 256 -27.46 -5.27 9.67
C ILE A 256 -26.61 -4.36 10.56
N THR A 257 -25.96 -4.94 11.57
CA THR A 257 -24.93 -4.25 12.35
C THR A 257 -23.56 -4.45 11.68
N PRO A 258 -22.83 -3.38 11.32
CA PRO A 258 -21.47 -3.50 10.79
C PRO A 258 -20.58 -4.30 11.73
N LYS A 259 -19.83 -5.27 11.19
CA LYS A 259 -18.82 -6.03 11.95
C LYS A 259 -17.53 -6.15 11.17
N THR A 260 -16.42 -5.86 11.83
CA THR A 260 -15.07 -6.11 11.31
C THR A 260 -14.85 -7.61 11.13
N ILE A 261 -14.34 -8.03 9.96
CA ILE A 261 -14.03 -9.43 9.69
C ILE A 261 -12.72 -9.78 10.40
N ILE A 262 -12.74 -10.78 11.29
CA ILE A 262 -11.53 -11.32 11.88
C ILE A 262 -10.97 -12.37 10.91
N LYS A 263 -9.77 -12.13 10.38
CA LYS A 263 -9.04 -13.09 9.54
C LYS A 263 -7.85 -13.64 10.32
N SER A 264 -7.54 -14.93 10.14
CA SER A 264 -6.28 -15.47 10.65
C SER A 264 -5.09 -14.73 10.04
N VAL A 265 -4.04 -14.55 10.84
CA VAL A 265 -2.76 -14.08 10.34
C VAL A 265 -2.03 -15.30 9.74
N PRO A 266 -1.61 -15.25 8.47
CA PRO A 266 -0.84 -16.33 7.86
C PRO A 266 0.42 -16.66 8.66
N GLU A 267 0.87 -17.92 8.60
CA GLU A 267 2.14 -18.32 9.19
C GLU A 267 3.32 -17.59 8.54
N GLN A 268 4.41 -17.46 9.29
CA GLN A 268 5.62 -16.79 8.81
C GLN A 268 6.24 -17.58 7.65
N VAL A 269 6.36 -16.95 6.50
CA VAL A 269 6.91 -17.58 5.28
C VAL A 269 8.42 -17.36 5.18
N THR A 270 8.96 -16.30 5.79
CA THR A 270 10.37 -15.92 5.67
C THR A 270 10.86 -15.15 6.89
N ILE A 271 12.13 -15.33 7.25
CA ILE A 271 12.81 -14.50 8.26
C ILE A 271 13.30 -13.23 7.56
N LEU A 272 12.75 -12.08 7.92
CA LEU A 272 13.19 -10.79 7.41
C LEU A 272 14.51 -10.35 8.04
N ASP A 273 15.35 -9.70 7.24
CA ASP A 273 16.34 -8.76 7.76
C ASP A 273 15.64 -7.44 8.07
N GLU A 274 15.07 -7.34 9.27
CA GLU A 274 14.28 -6.18 9.72
C GLU A 274 15.07 -4.86 9.68
N SER A 275 16.40 -4.92 9.73
CA SER A 275 17.29 -3.75 9.77
C SER A 275 17.03 -2.77 8.61
N LYS A 276 16.68 -3.30 7.43
CA LYS A 276 16.42 -2.48 6.24
C LYS A 276 15.13 -1.67 6.35
N LEU A 277 14.19 -2.11 7.18
CA LEU A 277 12.81 -1.61 7.25
C LEU A 277 12.56 -0.74 8.49
N LYS A 278 13.53 -0.75 9.42
CA LYS A 278 13.57 0.10 10.62
C LYS A 278 14.11 1.49 10.32
N SER A 279 13.71 2.47 11.13
CA SER A 279 14.32 3.80 11.13
C SER A 279 15.79 3.71 11.61
N ILE A 280 16.59 4.75 11.35
CA ILE A 280 17.98 4.81 11.84
C ILE A 280 17.98 4.84 13.37
N HIS A 281 17.04 5.56 13.97
CA HIS A 281 16.87 5.62 15.42
C HIS A 281 16.54 4.25 16.05
N ASP A 282 15.64 3.46 15.44
CA ASP A 282 15.34 2.11 15.91
C ASP A 282 16.57 1.20 15.80
N ILE A 283 17.33 1.29 14.69
CA ILE A 283 18.56 0.50 14.51
C ILE A 283 19.61 0.88 15.56
N ALA A 284 19.75 2.17 15.87
CA ALA A 284 20.68 2.64 16.90
C ALA A 284 20.27 2.14 18.30
N THR A 285 18.97 2.09 18.58
CA THR A 285 18.43 1.54 19.83
C THR A 285 18.70 0.04 19.93
N ASP A 286 18.49 -0.71 18.84
CA ASP A 286 18.83 -2.14 18.75
C ASP A 286 20.34 -2.38 19.00
N ILE A 287 21.23 -1.52 18.48
CA ILE A 287 22.68 -1.62 18.71
C ILE A 287 23.01 -1.47 20.20
N ILE A 288 22.43 -0.46 20.87
CA ILE A 288 22.66 -0.23 22.31
C ILE A 288 22.22 -1.44 23.14
N GLU A 289 21.07 -2.03 22.82
CA GLU A 289 20.58 -3.23 23.50
C GLU A 289 21.48 -4.44 23.24
N LEU A 290 21.92 -4.63 21.99
CA LEU A 290 22.84 -5.70 21.62
C LEU A 290 24.22 -5.53 22.28
N GLU A 291 24.72 -4.30 22.45
CA GLU A 291 25.96 -4.02 23.17
C GLU A 291 25.84 -4.39 24.65
N TYR A 292 24.70 -4.09 25.26
CA TYR A 292 24.42 -4.50 26.63
C TYR A 292 24.37 -6.02 26.77
N GLN A 293 23.65 -6.71 25.87
CA GLN A 293 23.59 -8.17 25.85
C GLN A 293 24.95 -8.81 25.59
N MET A 294 25.75 -8.26 24.67
CA MET A 294 27.10 -8.73 24.37
C MET A 294 28.01 -8.64 25.61
N LYS A 295 27.94 -7.53 26.37
CA LYS A 295 28.69 -7.38 27.62
C LYS A 295 28.26 -8.42 28.64
N LYS A 296 26.95 -8.61 28.82
CA LYS A 296 26.40 -9.61 29.73
C LYS A 296 26.87 -11.03 29.38
N TYR A 297 26.76 -11.44 28.12
CA TYR A 297 27.23 -12.76 27.67
C TYR A 297 28.74 -12.93 27.85
N SER A 298 29.52 -11.87 27.65
CA SER A 298 30.97 -11.90 27.91
C SER A 298 31.30 -12.05 29.41
N GLU A 299 30.50 -11.48 30.31
CA GLU A 299 30.64 -11.65 31.77
C GLU A 299 30.24 -13.07 32.21
N GLU A 300 29.24 -13.66 31.55
CA GLU A 300 28.78 -15.04 31.76
C GLU A 300 29.69 -16.09 31.06
N LEU A 301 30.76 -15.66 30.39
CA LEU A 301 31.68 -16.49 29.58
C LEU A 301 31.01 -17.23 28.40
N ASP A 302 29.83 -16.77 27.97
CA ASP A 302 29.11 -17.25 26.78
C ASP A 302 29.60 -16.50 25.53
N PHE A 303 30.80 -16.87 25.06
CA PHE A 303 31.45 -16.19 23.94
C PHE A 303 30.76 -16.43 22.60
N GLU A 304 30.04 -17.53 22.42
CA GLU A 304 29.30 -17.81 21.18
C GLU A 304 28.20 -16.75 20.98
N ARG A 305 27.36 -16.53 21.99
CA ARG A 305 26.31 -15.50 21.93
C ARG A 305 26.88 -14.09 21.87
N ALA A 306 27.99 -13.82 22.56
CA ALA A 306 28.67 -12.53 22.45
C ALA A 306 29.17 -12.24 21.01
N ILE A 307 29.71 -13.26 20.32
CA ILE A 307 30.13 -13.15 18.92
C ILE A 307 28.92 -12.92 17.99
N GLU A 308 27.80 -13.61 18.22
CA GLU A 308 26.56 -13.38 17.46
C GLU A 308 26.07 -11.93 17.61
N CYS A 309 26.02 -11.40 18.84
CA CYS A 309 25.66 -10.01 19.10
C CYS A 309 26.61 -9.04 18.36
N ARG A 310 27.93 -9.27 18.43
CA ARG A 310 28.94 -8.45 17.76
C ARG A 310 28.76 -8.44 16.24
N ASP A 311 28.56 -9.61 15.64
CA ASP A 311 28.42 -9.73 14.19
C ASP A 311 27.10 -9.11 13.71
N ARG A 312 26.04 -9.16 14.55
CA ARG A 312 24.80 -8.43 14.33
C ARG A 312 24.99 -6.92 14.41
N ILE A 313 25.69 -6.40 15.42
CA ILE A 313 26.03 -4.98 15.55
C ILE A 313 26.75 -4.49 14.29
N LYS A 314 27.79 -5.20 13.82
CA LYS A 314 28.52 -4.85 12.60
C LYS A 314 27.63 -4.75 11.36
N ARG A 315 26.62 -5.61 11.24
CA ARG A 315 25.64 -5.54 10.13
C ARG A 315 24.77 -4.29 10.25
N LEU A 316 24.27 -4.00 11.45
CA LEU A 316 23.44 -2.82 11.72
C LEU A 316 24.22 -1.51 11.48
N GLU A 317 25.48 -1.43 11.91
CA GLU A 317 26.36 -0.28 11.64
C GLU A 317 26.59 -0.05 10.14
N LYS A 318 26.74 -1.15 9.37
CA LYS A 318 26.88 -1.07 7.91
C LYS A 318 25.60 -0.54 7.26
N GLU A 319 24.43 -0.93 7.78
CA GLU A 319 23.14 -0.46 7.30
C GLU A 319 22.92 1.03 7.61
N ILE A 320 23.31 1.50 8.81
CA ILE A 320 23.30 2.94 9.14
C ILE A 320 24.17 3.73 8.16
N LYS A 321 25.42 3.29 7.93
CA LYS A 321 26.33 3.95 6.98
C LYS A 321 25.75 3.99 5.56
N PHE A 322 25.06 2.94 5.15
CA PHE A 322 24.42 2.88 3.85
C PHE A 322 23.22 3.82 3.74
N LYS A 323 22.40 3.93 4.79
CA LYS A 323 21.27 4.86 4.85
C LYS A 323 21.72 6.32 4.90
N ASP A 324 22.77 6.63 5.65
CA ASP A 324 23.35 7.99 5.71
C ASP A 324 23.97 8.41 4.37
N ALA A 325 24.62 7.49 3.64
CA ALA A 325 25.18 7.79 2.31
C ALA A 325 24.13 8.10 1.23
N ARG A 326 22.85 7.82 1.48
CA ARG A 326 21.73 8.08 0.57
C ARG A 326 21.01 9.41 0.84
N LYS A 327 21.28 10.08 1.97
CA LYS A 327 20.67 11.36 2.36
C LYS A 327 21.28 12.57 1.65
#